data_AF-A0A9K3PLK2-F1
#
_entry.id   AF-A0A9K3PLK2-F1
#
_cell.length_a   1.000
_cell.length_b   1.000
_cell.length_c   1.000
_cell.angle_alpha   90.00
_cell.angle_beta   90.00
_cell.angle_gamma   90.00
#
_symmetry.space_group_name_H-M   'P 1'
#
loop_
_entity.id
_entity.type
_entity.pdbx_description
1 polymer ?
#
loop_
_entity_poly.entity_id
_entity_poly.type
_entity_poly.pdbx_seq_one_letter_code
_entity_poly.pdbx_strand_id
1 'polypeptide(L)'
;MDSSGPNSHNILFDTHFNNLRLAHTRAPIPYTSALDEASAPLNYDPAYHGHLGHKKVTIVGCGQVGMATAYALLNQASAGTIALIDAKRERLEGEAKDLEQGSAFHQHIRILASDEYSVSKDSHLVIVTAGAAQKPGESRLNLVERNVSIMQSIIPKRRIGGLSFLKPGEEPGEIHERIHQEVVNSAYDVIERKGSTNWAIGLTNAFIAKAILYDTRNIMPLSTCVRGMYGIKEDVFFSVPCAVGAFGIHRAVQTWMSPSEQRKFVETAGTIWEVQKEIWNNV
;
A
#
# COMPACT_ATOMS: atom_id res chain seq x y z
N MET A 1 -13.05 -29.10 48.40
CA MET A 1 -13.27 -27.67 48.11
C MET A 1 -12.56 -27.38 46.82
N ASP A 2 -13.33 -26.88 45.88
CA ASP A 2 -13.07 -26.73 44.46
C ASP A 2 -12.43 -25.36 44.19
N SER A 3 -11.50 -25.27 43.22
CA SER A 3 -11.17 -24.02 42.55
C SER A 3 -10.49 -24.28 41.19
N SER A 4 -11.24 -23.93 40.16
CA SER A 4 -10.97 -23.87 38.71
C SER A 4 -9.78 -23.02 38.25
N GLY A 5 -9.13 -23.38 37.13
CA GLY A 5 -8.39 -22.45 36.24
C GLY A 5 -7.42 -23.13 35.25
N PRO A 6 -7.22 -22.64 34.00
CA PRO A 6 -7.25 -23.50 32.80
C PRO A 6 -5.90 -23.87 32.14
N ASN A 7 -5.97 -24.93 31.33
CA ASN A 7 -5.07 -25.41 30.28
C ASN A 7 -4.02 -24.39 29.77
N SER A 8 -2.78 -24.54 30.21
CA SER A 8 -1.61 -24.04 29.49
C SER A 8 -1.34 -24.97 28.31
N HIS A 9 -1.70 -24.55 27.09
CA HIS A 9 -1.09 -25.08 25.87
C HIS A 9 0.38 -24.65 25.85
N ASN A 10 1.22 -25.34 26.64
CA ASN A 10 2.65 -25.24 26.54
C ASN A 10 3.07 -25.89 25.23
N ILE A 11 3.65 -25.09 24.35
CA ILE A 11 4.40 -25.58 23.19
C ILE A 11 5.55 -26.40 23.75
N LEU A 12 5.44 -27.73 23.65
CA LEU A 12 6.52 -28.66 23.96
C LEU A 12 7.61 -28.50 22.90
N PHE A 13 8.70 -27.82 23.25
CA PHE A 13 9.94 -27.91 22.50
C PHE A 13 10.58 -29.26 22.81
N ASP A 14 10.51 -30.18 21.85
CA ASP A 14 11.31 -31.40 21.85
C ASP A 14 12.80 -31.04 21.99
N THR A 15 13.49 -31.70 22.92
CA THR A 15 14.83 -31.32 23.38
C THR A 15 15.98 -31.92 22.56
N HIS A 16 15.69 -32.54 21.41
CA HIS A 16 16.71 -33.08 20.52
C HIS A 16 17.14 -32.10 19.40
N PHE A 17 17.61 -30.91 19.78
CA PHE A 17 18.18 -29.92 18.85
C PHE A 17 19.72 -29.81 19.01
N ASN A 18 20.46 -30.86 18.64
CA ASN A 18 21.93 -30.86 18.73
C ASN A 18 22.65 -30.01 17.67
N ASN A 19 21.95 -29.25 16.81
CA ASN A 19 22.57 -28.48 15.72
C ASN A 19 21.99 -27.07 15.49
N LEU A 20 21.20 -26.51 16.43
CA LEU A 20 20.77 -25.12 16.32
C LEU A 20 21.73 -24.21 17.10
N ARG A 21 22.62 -23.52 16.38
CA ARG A 21 23.29 -22.34 16.93
C ARG A 21 22.27 -21.21 17.01
N LEU A 22 21.94 -20.78 18.23
CA LEU A 22 21.31 -19.48 18.46
C LEU A 22 22.22 -18.40 17.87
N ALA A 23 21.75 -17.72 16.84
CA ALA A 23 22.44 -16.55 16.30
C ALA A 23 22.52 -15.49 17.41
N HIS A 24 23.74 -14.99 17.64
CA HIS A 24 24.08 -14.00 18.65
C HIS A 24 23.04 -12.86 18.69
N THR A 25 22.36 -12.71 19.83
CA THR A 25 21.50 -11.56 20.09
C THR A 25 22.37 -10.32 20.24
N ARG A 26 22.37 -9.43 19.23
CA ARG A 26 22.78 -8.05 19.47
C ARG A 26 21.77 -7.41 20.43
N ALA A 27 22.24 -6.51 21.29
CA ALA A 27 21.35 -5.74 22.15
C ALA A 27 20.30 -5.02 21.27
N PRO A 28 19.01 -5.04 21.65
CA PRO A 28 17.97 -4.35 20.90
C PRO A 28 18.31 -2.86 20.79
N ILE A 29 18.10 -2.28 19.61
CA ILE A 29 18.32 -0.86 19.37
C ILE A 29 17.31 -0.08 20.25
N PRO A 30 17.75 0.89 21.05
CA PRO A 30 16.86 1.62 21.95
C PRO A 30 15.87 2.49 21.17
N TYR A 31 14.61 2.41 21.57
CA TYR A 31 13.50 3.23 21.10
C TYR A 31 13.72 4.71 21.42
N THR A 32 13.51 5.60 20.45
CA THR A 32 13.47 7.06 20.67
C THR A 32 12.07 7.58 20.36
N SER A 33 11.32 7.99 21.39
CA SER A 33 9.88 8.33 21.29
C SER A 33 9.56 9.67 20.65
N ALA A 34 10.52 10.58 20.53
CA ALA A 34 10.40 11.85 19.81
C ALA A 34 11.75 12.56 19.85
N LEU A 35 12.14 13.17 18.72
CA LEU A 35 13.01 14.34 18.65
C LEU A 35 14.33 14.27 19.46
N ASP A 36 15.33 13.62 18.90
CA ASP A 36 16.68 14.15 18.98
C ASP A 36 17.33 14.04 17.59
N GLU A 37 17.30 15.14 16.84
CA GLU A 37 18.21 15.32 15.70
C GLU A 37 19.69 15.29 16.16
N ALA A 38 19.95 15.29 17.48
CA ALA A 38 21.27 15.37 18.08
C ALA A 38 21.89 14.01 18.49
N SER A 39 21.14 12.92 18.59
CA SER A 39 21.71 11.60 18.88
C SER A 39 21.68 10.73 17.63
N ALA A 40 22.67 10.95 16.76
CA ALA A 40 23.09 9.95 15.80
C ALA A 40 23.15 8.57 16.50
N PRO A 41 22.53 7.50 15.95
CA PRO A 41 22.71 6.16 16.51
C PRO A 41 24.21 5.87 16.61
N LEU A 42 24.61 5.12 17.64
CA LEU A 42 26.01 4.88 18.07
C LEU A 42 26.97 4.26 17.02
N ASN A 43 26.62 4.26 15.73
CA ASN A 43 27.50 4.08 14.57
C ASN A 43 26.87 4.76 13.33
N TYR A 44 26.59 6.06 13.39
CA TYR A 44 26.17 6.84 12.24
C TYR A 44 27.41 7.33 11.49
N ASP A 45 27.77 6.63 10.43
CA ASP A 45 28.74 7.14 9.45
C ASP A 45 27.96 7.76 8.26
N PRO A 46 28.00 9.10 8.07
CA PRO A 46 27.36 9.77 6.95
C PRO A 46 27.88 9.26 5.58
N ALA A 47 29.09 8.70 5.51
CA ALA A 47 29.69 8.19 4.29
C ALA A 47 29.14 6.81 3.85
N TYR A 48 28.40 6.11 4.71
CA TYR A 48 27.80 4.80 4.45
C TYR A 48 26.38 4.85 3.85
N HIS A 49 26.01 5.94 3.16
CA HIS A 49 24.80 5.94 2.35
C HIS A 49 25.02 5.04 1.12
N GLY A 50 24.87 3.73 1.30
CA GLY A 50 24.49 2.86 0.19
C GLY A 50 23.21 3.41 -0.45
N HIS A 51 22.95 3.07 -1.72
CA HIS A 51 21.81 3.57 -2.51
C HIS A 51 20.42 3.47 -1.82
N LEU A 52 20.30 2.69 -0.73
CA LEU A 52 19.09 2.51 0.08
C LEU A 52 18.86 3.61 1.14
N GLY A 53 19.91 4.14 1.77
CA GLY A 53 19.81 5.01 2.96
C GLY A 53 19.05 6.32 2.73
N HIS A 54 19.03 6.80 1.49
CA HIS A 54 18.27 7.98 1.10
C HIS A 54 16.80 7.70 0.79
N LYS A 55 16.40 6.45 0.52
CA LYS A 55 15.06 6.12 0.02
C LYS A 55 14.05 6.05 1.15
N LYS A 56 13.38 7.17 1.38
CA LYS A 56 12.33 7.32 2.38
C LYS A 56 10.94 7.11 1.78
N VAL A 57 10.15 6.22 2.38
CA VAL A 57 8.74 5.97 2.03
C VAL A 57 7.87 6.31 3.23
N THR A 58 6.83 7.12 3.02
CA THR A 58 5.78 7.35 4.02
C THR A 58 4.56 6.51 3.72
N ILE A 59 3.97 5.91 4.74
CA ILE A 59 2.67 5.24 4.68
C ILE A 59 1.70 6.01 5.56
N VAL A 60 0.61 6.50 4.97
CA VAL A 60 -0.49 7.18 5.70
C VAL A 60 -1.64 6.19 5.86
N GLY A 61 -2.00 5.90 7.10
CA GLY A 61 -2.91 4.83 7.50
C GLY A 61 -2.14 3.56 7.83
N CYS A 62 -2.17 3.16 9.10
CA CYS A 62 -1.51 1.98 9.66
C CYS A 62 -2.55 0.92 10.08
N GLY A 63 -3.58 0.76 9.25
CA GLY A 63 -4.48 -0.39 9.30
C GLY A 63 -3.84 -1.65 8.70
N GLN A 64 -4.63 -2.68 8.44
CA GLN A 64 -4.13 -3.97 7.94
C GLN A 64 -3.35 -3.82 6.61
N VAL A 65 -3.83 -2.99 5.67
CA VAL A 65 -3.16 -2.75 4.38
C VAL A 65 -1.86 -1.96 4.55
N GLY A 66 -1.89 -0.89 5.35
CA GLY A 66 -0.71 -0.08 5.66
C GLY A 66 0.40 -0.91 6.29
N MET A 67 0.06 -1.74 7.28
CA MET A 67 1.02 -2.62 7.94
C MET A 67 1.52 -3.75 7.04
N ALA A 68 0.66 -4.34 6.20
CA ALA A 68 1.11 -5.29 5.18
C ALA A 68 2.09 -4.65 4.18
N THR A 69 1.87 -3.38 3.82
CA THR A 69 2.77 -2.60 2.96
C THR A 69 4.09 -2.33 3.66
N ALA A 70 4.06 -1.86 4.91
CA ALA A 70 5.25 -1.59 5.72
C ALA A 70 6.11 -2.85 5.89
N TYR A 71 5.46 -3.97 6.23
CA TYR A 71 6.11 -5.28 6.35
C TYR A 71 6.73 -5.74 5.03
N ALA A 72 6.02 -5.59 3.91
CA ALA A 72 6.56 -5.95 2.59
C ALA A 72 7.77 -5.09 2.20
N LEU A 73 7.74 -3.79 2.47
CA LEU A 73 8.87 -2.88 2.22
C LEU A 73 10.08 -3.23 3.09
N LEU A 74 9.85 -3.54 4.36
CA LEU A 74 10.89 -3.98 5.31
C LEU A 74 11.54 -5.28 4.81
N ASN A 75 10.72 -6.32 4.58
CA ASN A 75 11.19 -7.65 4.23
C ASN A 75 11.89 -7.73 2.87
N GLN A 76 11.53 -6.85 1.93
CA GLN A 76 12.17 -6.78 0.62
C GLN A 76 13.38 -5.84 0.59
N ALA A 77 13.69 -5.16 1.71
CA ALA A 77 14.68 -4.11 1.81
C ALA A 77 14.54 -3.03 0.71
N SER A 78 13.29 -2.66 0.41
CA SER A 78 12.97 -1.76 -0.71
C SER A 78 13.14 -0.28 -0.34
N ALA A 79 13.15 0.06 0.96
CA ALA A 79 13.33 1.42 1.47
C ALA A 79 14.33 1.43 2.63
N GLY A 80 15.13 2.49 2.73
CA GLY A 80 16.04 2.71 3.87
C GLY A 80 15.38 3.42 5.04
N THR A 81 14.26 4.12 4.81
CA THR A 81 13.43 4.69 5.87
C THR A 81 11.96 4.48 5.56
N ILE A 82 11.21 3.94 6.53
CA ILE A 82 9.76 3.77 6.47
C ILE A 82 9.15 4.67 7.55
N ALA A 83 8.41 5.69 7.13
CA ALA A 83 7.68 6.59 8.01
C ALA A 83 6.19 6.20 8.05
N LEU A 84 5.65 6.03 9.23
CA LEU A 84 4.28 5.60 9.47
C LEU A 84 3.48 6.77 10.05
N ILE A 85 2.32 7.04 9.46
CA ILE A 85 1.39 8.07 9.93
C ILE A 85 0.03 7.45 10.15
N ASP A 86 -0.55 7.65 11.32
CA ASP A 86 -1.95 7.28 11.62
C ASP A 86 -2.50 8.17 12.73
N ALA A 87 -3.80 8.44 12.70
CA ALA A 87 -4.49 9.20 13.73
C ALA A 87 -4.62 8.44 15.06
N LYS A 88 -4.55 7.11 15.05
CA LYS A 88 -4.66 6.24 16.24
C LYS A 88 -3.27 6.02 16.87
N ARG A 89 -2.81 7.02 17.62
CA ARG A 89 -1.46 7.08 18.20
C ARG A 89 -1.02 5.82 18.97
N GLU A 90 -1.83 5.35 19.92
CA GLU A 90 -1.47 4.17 20.74
C GLU A 90 -1.23 2.92 19.87
N ARG A 91 -2.12 2.70 18.89
CA ARG A 91 -1.97 1.59 17.95
C ARG A 91 -0.72 1.77 17.09
N LEU A 92 -0.52 2.98 16.54
CA LEU A 92 0.63 3.32 15.72
C LEU A 92 1.95 3.05 16.45
N GLU A 93 2.05 3.44 17.72
CA GLU A 93 3.22 3.20 18.56
C GLU A 93 3.48 1.71 18.77
N GLY A 94 2.44 0.90 18.96
CA GLY A 94 2.55 -0.56 19.06
C GLY A 94 3.04 -1.21 17.76
N GLU A 95 2.42 -0.84 16.64
CA GLU A 95 2.75 -1.37 15.30
C GLU A 95 4.18 -0.98 14.87
N ALA A 96 4.62 0.24 15.21
CA ALA A 96 5.98 0.69 14.95
C ALA A 96 7.03 -0.09 15.75
N LYS A 97 6.77 -0.36 17.04
CA LYS A 97 7.65 -1.15 17.90
C LYS A 97 7.79 -2.60 17.40
N ASP A 98 6.70 -3.19 16.91
CA ASP A 98 6.71 -4.53 16.34
C ASP A 98 7.59 -4.58 15.08
N LEU A 99 7.44 -3.62 14.16
CA LEU A 99 8.31 -3.51 12.98
C LEU A 99 9.77 -3.23 13.34
N GLU A 100 10.03 -2.42 14.36
CA GLU A 100 11.40 -2.11 14.82
C GLU A 100 12.09 -3.36 15.37
N GLN A 101 11.38 -4.20 16.13
CA GLN A 101 11.91 -5.50 16.58
C GLN A 101 12.22 -6.42 15.38
N GLY A 102 11.36 -6.44 14.36
CA GLY A 102 11.61 -7.17 13.11
C GLY A 102 12.73 -6.58 12.26
N SER A 103 13.06 -5.30 12.43
CA SER A 103 14.14 -4.64 11.69
C SER A 103 15.52 -5.16 12.05
N ALA A 104 15.69 -5.81 13.21
CA ALA A 104 16.95 -6.43 13.64
C ALA A 104 17.51 -7.46 12.64
N PHE A 105 16.65 -8.02 11.78
CA PHE A 105 17.04 -8.97 10.73
C PHE A 105 17.38 -8.33 9.38
N HIS A 106 17.27 -7.00 9.27
CA HIS A 106 17.51 -6.23 8.06
C HIS A 106 18.64 -5.23 8.26
N GLN A 107 19.49 -5.07 7.26
CA GLN A 107 20.57 -4.08 7.34
C GLN A 107 20.01 -2.67 7.10
N HIS A 108 20.03 -1.84 8.16
CA HIS A 108 19.92 -0.38 8.10
C HIS A 108 18.58 0.20 7.61
N ILE A 109 17.43 -0.37 8.01
CA ILE A 109 16.11 0.23 7.76
C ILE A 109 15.68 1.01 9.00
N ARG A 110 15.41 2.31 8.84
CA ARG A 110 14.88 3.18 9.91
C ARG A 110 13.36 3.19 9.89
N ILE A 111 12.73 2.91 11.03
CA ILE A 111 11.29 3.07 11.22
C ILE A 111 11.03 4.40 11.94
N LEU A 112 10.15 5.23 11.40
CA LEU A 112 9.64 6.44 12.03
C LEU A 112 8.13 6.32 12.17
N ALA A 113 7.56 6.83 13.26
CA ALA A 113 6.12 6.82 13.45
C ALA A 113 5.66 8.10 14.15
N SER A 114 4.62 8.74 13.64
CA SER A 114 4.02 9.93 14.24
C SER A 114 2.58 10.11 13.75
N ASP A 115 1.73 10.71 14.58
CA ASP A 115 0.42 11.24 14.20
C ASP A 115 0.52 12.57 13.42
N GLU A 116 1.71 13.17 13.33
CA GLU A 116 1.97 14.39 12.57
C GLU A 116 2.59 14.14 11.20
N TYR A 117 2.19 14.94 10.20
CA TYR A 117 2.74 14.86 8.85
C TYR A 117 4.20 15.34 8.73
N SER A 118 4.75 16.01 9.74
CA SER A 118 6.15 16.45 9.78
C SER A 118 7.13 15.29 9.56
N VAL A 119 6.78 14.09 10.03
CA VAL A 119 7.56 12.85 9.82
C VAL A 119 7.66 12.43 8.35
N SER A 120 6.78 12.94 7.47
CA SER A 120 6.81 12.66 6.02
C SER A 120 7.75 13.55 5.21
N LYS A 121 8.40 14.53 5.85
CA LYS A 121 9.34 15.45 5.18
C LYS A 121 10.42 14.67 4.41
N ASP A 122 10.72 15.10 3.19
CA ASP A 122 11.74 14.51 2.31
C ASP A 122 11.47 13.03 1.91
N SER A 123 10.23 12.55 2.05
CA SER A 123 9.83 11.26 1.52
C SER A 123 9.87 11.25 -0.02
N HIS A 124 10.50 10.23 -0.59
CA HIS A 124 10.56 10.00 -2.03
C HIS A 124 9.24 9.46 -2.57
N LEU A 125 8.49 8.76 -1.72
CA LEU A 125 7.18 8.20 -2.04
C LEU A 125 6.27 8.27 -0.83
N VAL A 126 5.01 8.64 -1.04
CA VAL A 126 3.94 8.59 -0.03
C VAL A 126 2.88 7.60 -0.52
N ILE A 127 2.55 6.61 0.30
CA ILE A 127 1.53 5.61 0.05
C ILE A 127 0.37 5.89 1.01
N VAL A 128 -0.80 6.22 0.46
CA VAL A 128 -1.99 6.45 1.28
C VAL A 128 -2.84 5.18 1.29
N THR A 129 -3.02 4.61 2.48
CA THR A 129 -3.91 3.48 2.74
C THR A 129 -5.01 3.81 3.76
N ALA A 130 -4.96 5.02 4.34
CA ALA A 130 -6.02 5.58 5.16
C ALA A 130 -7.31 5.71 4.35
N GLY A 131 -8.40 5.21 4.91
CA GLY A 131 -9.70 5.24 4.29
C GLY A 131 -10.75 4.63 5.21
N ALA A 132 -12.00 5.00 4.95
CA ALA A 132 -13.16 4.37 5.52
C ALA A 132 -13.47 3.06 4.79
N ALA A 133 -13.70 2.00 5.56
CA ALA A 133 -14.36 0.80 5.04
C ALA A 133 -15.86 1.05 4.85
N GLN A 134 -16.45 0.40 3.84
CA GLN A 134 -17.90 0.43 3.61
C GLN A 134 -18.62 -0.26 4.76
N LYS A 135 -19.64 0.40 5.30
CA LYS A 135 -20.53 -0.20 6.29
C LYS A 135 -21.62 -1.04 5.60
N PRO A 136 -22.14 -2.10 6.24
CA PRO A 136 -23.29 -2.83 5.71
C PRO A 136 -24.45 -1.89 5.37
N GLY A 137 -24.95 -1.96 4.13
CA GLY A 137 -26.05 -1.11 3.64
C GLY A 137 -25.66 0.32 3.21
N GLU A 138 -24.39 0.71 3.31
CA GLU A 138 -23.92 2.03 2.86
C GLU A 138 -23.84 2.11 1.33
N SER A 139 -24.28 3.22 0.73
CA SER A 139 -24.15 3.45 -0.72
C SER A 139 -22.69 3.66 -1.12
N ARG A 140 -22.36 3.38 -2.39
CA ARG A 140 -21.03 3.67 -2.94
C ARG A 140 -20.71 5.17 -2.87
N LEU A 141 -21.69 6.03 -3.10
CA LEU A 141 -21.51 7.49 -3.07
C LEU A 141 -21.13 7.97 -1.67
N ASN A 142 -21.86 7.54 -0.62
CA ASN A 142 -21.59 7.94 0.76
C ASN A 142 -20.19 7.47 1.22
N LEU A 143 -19.80 6.26 0.82
CA LEU A 143 -18.45 5.75 1.07
C LEU A 143 -17.38 6.64 0.43
N VAL A 144 -17.61 7.03 -0.83
CA VAL A 144 -16.67 7.90 -1.56
C VAL A 144 -16.61 9.28 -0.91
N GLU A 145 -17.73 9.89 -0.54
CA GLU A 145 -17.75 11.19 0.14
C GLU A 145 -16.96 11.17 1.46
N ARG A 146 -17.14 10.13 2.29
CA ARG A 146 -16.34 9.96 3.52
C ARG A 146 -14.85 9.85 3.22
N ASN A 147 -14.50 9.09 2.17
CA ASN A 147 -13.12 8.96 1.74
C ASN A 147 -12.57 10.25 1.15
N VAL A 148 -13.38 11.06 0.45
CA VAL A 148 -12.98 12.39 -0.04
C VAL A 148 -12.63 13.30 1.13
N SER A 149 -13.44 13.34 2.19
CA SER A 149 -13.15 14.12 3.40
C SER A 149 -11.85 13.67 4.09
N ILE A 150 -11.60 12.36 4.16
CA ILE A 150 -10.32 11.81 4.66
C ILE A 150 -9.16 12.22 3.74
N MET A 151 -9.33 12.10 2.43
CA MET A 151 -8.29 12.46 1.47
C MET A 151 -7.98 13.96 1.49
N GLN A 152 -8.97 14.82 1.73
CA GLN A 152 -8.77 16.27 1.85
C GLN A 152 -7.98 16.65 3.12
N SER A 153 -8.08 15.86 4.19
CA SER A 153 -7.27 16.08 5.39
C SER A 153 -5.83 15.56 5.25
N ILE A 154 -5.61 14.60 4.36
CA ILE A 154 -4.28 14.00 4.08
C ILE A 154 -3.54 14.74 2.97
N ILE A 155 -4.22 15.01 1.85
CA ILE A 155 -3.64 15.56 0.62
C ILE A 155 -4.20 16.96 0.38
N PRO A 156 -3.35 18.01 0.39
CA PRO A 156 -3.73 19.32 -0.11
C PRO A 156 -4.14 19.22 -1.59
N LYS A 157 -5.39 19.61 -1.90
CA LYS A 157 -6.11 19.50 -3.21
C LYS A 157 -5.24 19.02 -4.40
N ARG A 158 -5.23 17.71 -4.69
CA ARG A 158 -4.99 17.09 -6.02
C ARG A 158 -5.30 15.58 -6.04
N ARG A 159 -5.65 15.11 -7.24
CA ARG A 159 -6.51 13.97 -7.63
C ARG A 159 -6.02 12.55 -7.29
N ILE A 160 -6.98 11.63 -7.10
CA ILE A 160 -6.82 10.18 -6.86
C ILE A 160 -7.91 9.39 -7.63
N GLY A 161 -7.62 8.17 -8.10
CA GLY A 161 -8.62 7.16 -8.54
C GLY A 161 -7.95 5.93 -9.16
N GLY A 162 -8.65 4.77 -9.33
CA GLY A 162 -8.18 3.58 -10.09
C GLY A 162 -9.03 2.30 -10.17
N LEU A 163 -8.90 1.50 -11.28
CA LEU A 163 -9.04 0.01 -11.38
C LEU A 163 -8.72 -0.63 -12.79
N SER A 164 -8.22 -1.89 -12.78
CA SER A 164 -7.47 -2.71 -13.80
C SER A 164 -8.21 -3.24 -15.06
N PHE A 165 -7.47 -3.55 -16.15
CA PHE A 165 -7.96 -4.09 -17.44
C PHE A 165 -7.19 -5.34 -17.97
N LEU A 166 -7.88 -6.10 -18.84
CA LEU A 166 -7.49 -7.33 -19.53
C LEU A 166 -6.52 -7.10 -20.73
N LYS A 167 -5.94 -8.20 -21.25
CA LYS A 167 -5.07 -8.17 -22.44
C LYS A 167 -5.89 -7.90 -23.72
N PRO A 168 -5.35 -7.15 -24.70
CA PRO A 168 -6.05 -6.88 -25.95
C PRO A 168 -5.86 -7.98 -26.99
N GLY A 169 -6.92 -8.28 -27.75
CA GLY A 169 -6.82 -9.01 -29.02
C GLY A 169 -7.80 -10.16 -29.27
N GLU A 170 -8.41 -10.72 -28.22
CA GLU A 170 -9.28 -11.91 -28.32
C GLU A 170 -10.65 -11.62 -27.69
N GLU A 171 -11.73 -11.96 -28.39
CA GLU A 171 -13.08 -11.93 -27.80
C GLU A 171 -13.13 -12.94 -26.65
N PRO A 172 -13.57 -12.55 -25.43
CA PRO A 172 -13.54 -13.44 -24.27
C PRO A 172 -14.37 -14.70 -24.51
N GLY A 173 -13.70 -15.85 -24.62
CA GLY A 173 -14.38 -17.15 -24.53
C GLY A 173 -14.89 -17.42 -23.10
N GLU A 174 -15.70 -18.47 -22.92
CA GLU A 174 -16.28 -18.84 -21.60
C GLU A 174 -15.22 -18.96 -20.48
N ILE A 175 -14.02 -19.41 -20.82
CA ILE A 175 -12.90 -19.54 -19.87
C ILE A 175 -12.43 -18.17 -19.37
N HIS A 176 -12.37 -17.16 -20.24
CA HIS A 176 -11.94 -15.80 -19.88
C HIS A 176 -12.96 -15.14 -18.96
N GLU A 177 -14.24 -15.31 -19.26
CA GLU A 177 -15.32 -14.77 -18.43
C GLU A 177 -15.33 -15.44 -17.04
N ARG A 178 -15.11 -16.76 -16.98
CA ARG A 178 -14.97 -17.47 -15.71
C ARG A 178 -13.79 -16.95 -14.89
N ILE A 179 -12.60 -16.82 -15.49
CA ILE A 179 -11.42 -16.29 -14.81
C ILE A 179 -11.65 -14.85 -14.36
N HIS A 180 -12.30 -14.02 -15.18
CA HIS A 180 -12.67 -12.66 -14.80
C HIS A 180 -13.55 -12.66 -13.55
N GLN A 181 -14.60 -13.49 -13.56
CA GLN A 181 -15.51 -13.61 -12.43
C GLN A 181 -14.83 -14.15 -11.17
N GLU A 182 -13.91 -15.12 -11.30
CA GLU A 182 -13.09 -15.64 -10.20
C GLU A 182 -12.18 -14.54 -9.61
N VAL A 183 -11.53 -13.74 -10.45
CA VAL A 183 -10.70 -12.62 -10.00
C VAL A 183 -11.54 -11.59 -9.24
N VAL A 184 -12.71 -11.22 -9.76
CA VAL A 184 -13.63 -10.28 -9.10
C VAL A 184 -14.13 -10.85 -7.77
N ASN A 185 -14.50 -12.12 -7.73
CA ASN A 185 -15.09 -12.77 -6.55
C ASN A 185 -14.05 -13.08 -5.46
N SER A 186 -12.79 -13.34 -5.84
CA SER A 186 -11.73 -13.71 -4.91
C SER A 186 -11.53 -12.69 -3.77
N ALA A 187 -11.74 -11.40 -4.06
CA ALA A 187 -11.65 -10.36 -3.04
C ALA A 187 -12.75 -10.50 -1.98
N TYR A 188 -13.99 -10.80 -2.39
CA TYR A 188 -15.11 -11.00 -1.48
C TYR A 188 -14.92 -12.28 -0.65
N ASP A 189 -14.49 -13.38 -1.27
CA ASP A 189 -14.22 -14.64 -0.58
C ASP A 189 -13.16 -14.49 0.51
N VAL A 190 -12.09 -13.72 0.24
CA VAL A 190 -11.05 -13.42 1.21
C VAL A 190 -11.60 -12.56 2.36
N ILE A 191 -12.41 -11.55 2.06
CA ILE A 191 -13.03 -10.70 3.09
C ILE A 191 -14.00 -11.52 3.95
N GLU A 192 -14.80 -12.40 3.35
CA GLU A 192 -15.73 -13.26 4.09
C GLU A 192 -15.00 -14.20 5.04
N ARG A 193 -13.87 -14.78 4.60
CA ARG A 193 -13.12 -15.76 5.40
C ARG A 193 -12.16 -15.16 6.42
N LYS A 194 -11.50 -14.05 6.08
CA LYS A 194 -10.42 -13.43 6.87
C LYS A 194 -10.83 -12.10 7.51
N GLY A 195 -11.91 -11.49 7.04
CA GLY A 195 -12.35 -10.14 7.43
C GLY A 195 -11.61 -9.01 6.72
N SER A 196 -10.62 -9.29 5.87
CA SER A 196 -9.83 -8.25 5.18
C SER A 196 -8.93 -8.75 4.05
N THR A 197 -8.62 -7.86 3.10
CA THR A 197 -7.54 -8.01 2.12
C THR A 197 -6.37 -7.12 2.51
N ASN A 198 -5.17 -7.69 2.66
CA ASN A 198 -3.99 -6.90 3.05
C ASN A 198 -2.68 -7.40 2.45
N TRP A 199 -2.38 -8.70 2.51
CA TRP A 199 -1.08 -9.22 2.06
C TRP A 199 -0.80 -9.00 0.58
N ALA A 200 -1.75 -9.35 -0.30
CA ALA A 200 -1.61 -9.15 -1.74
C ALA A 200 -1.49 -7.66 -2.12
N ILE A 201 -2.24 -6.79 -1.43
CA ILE A 201 -2.20 -5.34 -1.63
C ILE A 201 -0.85 -4.79 -1.15
N GLY A 202 -0.37 -5.19 0.02
CA GLY A 202 0.93 -4.77 0.55
C GLY A 202 2.11 -5.17 -0.33
N LEU A 203 2.09 -6.40 -0.86
CA LEU A 203 3.08 -6.85 -1.85
C LEU A 203 3.02 -6.04 -3.16
N THR A 204 1.81 -5.72 -3.64
CA THR A 204 1.61 -4.89 -4.83
C THR A 204 2.15 -3.47 -4.61
N ASN A 205 1.85 -2.87 -3.46
CA ASN A 205 2.36 -1.55 -3.08
C ASN A 205 3.90 -1.53 -3.01
N ALA A 206 4.51 -2.55 -2.41
CA ALA A 206 5.97 -2.67 -2.36
C ALA A 206 6.58 -2.84 -3.77
N PHE A 207 5.93 -3.57 -4.66
CA PHE A 207 6.36 -3.72 -6.05
C PHE A 207 6.33 -2.39 -6.82
N ILE A 208 5.24 -1.63 -6.70
CA ILE A 208 5.11 -0.29 -7.30
C ILE A 208 6.16 0.66 -6.70
N ALA A 209 6.32 0.65 -5.37
CA ALA A 209 7.31 1.46 -4.69
C ALA A 209 8.72 1.16 -5.18
N LYS A 210 9.08 -0.12 -5.36
CA LYS A 210 10.37 -0.52 -5.93
C LYS A 210 10.52 -0.05 -7.37
N ALA A 211 9.48 -0.12 -8.20
CA ALA A 211 9.56 0.38 -9.57
C ALA A 211 9.87 1.88 -9.64
N ILE A 212 9.27 2.67 -8.75
CA ILE A 212 9.52 4.10 -8.64
C ILE A 212 10.90 4.36 -8.04
N LEU A 213 11.18 3.85 -6.84
CA LEU A 213 12.40 4.15 -6.08
C LEU A 213 13.68 3.71 -6.79
N TYR A 214 13.63 2.72 -7.68
CA TYR A 214 14.81 2.18 -8.38
C TYR A 214 14.74 2.40 -9.90
N ASP A 215 13.80 3.21 -10.38
CA ASP A 215 13.60 3.47 -11.81
C ASP A 215 13.61 2.20 -12.66
N THR A 216 12.87 1.15 -12.26
CA THR A 216 12.95 -0.15 -12.97
C THR A 216 12.29 -0.10 -14.35
N ARG A 217 11.52 0.96 -14.66
CA ARG A 217 10.86 1.19 -15.95
C ARG A 217 9.90 0.08 -16.35
N ASN A 218 9.14 -0.42 -15.38
CA ASN A 218 8.16 -1.47 -15.59
C ASN A 218 6.88 -0.91 -16.23
N ILE A 219 6.23 -1.72 -17.06
CA ILE A 219 4.84 -1.48 -17.50
C ILE A 219 3.91 -2.25 -16.56
N MET A 220 2.95 -1.55 -15.95
CA MET A 220 2.01 -2.15 -15.00
C MET A 220 0.63 -1.49 -15.09
N PRO A 221 -0.47 -2.23 -14.83
CA PRO A 221 -1.81 -1.66 -14.85
C PRO A 221 -2.01 -0.77 -13.63
N LEU A 222 -1.84 0.53 -13.83
CA LEU A 222 -2.05 1.55 -12.80
C LEU A 222 -3.06 2.56 -13.28
N SER A 223 -3.69 3.21 -12.31
CA SER A 223 -4.61 4.27 -12.62
C SER A 223 -3.93 5.59 -12.90
N THR A 224 -4.41 6.24 -13.95
CA THR A 224 -3.98 7.56 -14.39
C THR A 224 -5.13 8.26 -15.10
N CYS A 225 -4.95 9.54 -15.41
CA CYS A 225 -5.93 10.29 -16.18
C CYS A 225 -5.97 9.74 -17.61
N VAL A 226 -7.14 9.28 -18.07
CA VAL A 226 -7.33 8.73 -19.42
C VAL A 226 -7.85 9.78 -20.42
N ARG A 227 -7.89 11.06 -20.03
CA ARG A 227 -8.30 12.13 -20.92
C ARG A 227 -7.48 12.12 -22.21
N GLY A 228 -8.17 12.22 -23.34
CA GLY A 228 -7.59 12.16 -24.68
C GLY A 228 -7.42 10.74 -25.22
N MET A 229 -7.63 9.69 -24.41
CA MET A 229 -7.63 8.30 -24.89
C MET A 229 -9.00 7.96 -25.49
N TYR A 230 -9.00 7.38 -26.70
CA TYR A 230 -10.20 6.86 -27.37
C TYR A 230 -11.40 7.83 -27.44
N GLY A 231 -11.14 9.15 -27.46
CA GLY A 231 -12.17 10.19 -27.55
C GLY A 231 -12.71 10.72 -26.22
N ILE A 232 -12.21 10.25 -25.07
CA ILE A 232 -12.60 10.75 -23.74
C ILE A 232 -12.10 12.18 -23.55
N LYS A 233 -12.98 13.09 -23.11
CA LYS A 233 -12.65 14.52 -22.92
C LYS A 233 -12.53 14.91 -21.45
N GLU A 234 -13.14 14.11 -20.60
CA GLU A 234 -13.30 14.30 -19.17
C GLU A 234 -12.05 13.84 -18.41
N ASP A 235 -11.81 14.42 -17.23
CA ASP A 235 -10.67 14.07 -16.38
C ASP A 235 -11.00 12.85 -15.51
N VAL A 236 -11.06 11.67 -16.14
CA VAL A 236 -11.40 10.39 -15.49
C VAL A 236 -10.15 9.58 -15.19
N PHE A 237 -10.15 8.88 -14.05
CA PHE A 237 -9.03 8.08 -13.56
C PHE A 237 -9.42 6.62 -13.37
N PHE A 238 -8.87 5.75 -14.21
CA PHE A 238 -8.92 4.29 -14.02
C PHE A 238 -7.69 3.63 -14.63
N SER A 239 -7.51 2.33 -14.42
CA SER A 239 -6.25 1.69 -14.73
C SER A 239 -6.10 1.37 -16.20
N VAL A 240 -4.94 1.74 -16.71
CA VAL A 240 -4.42 1.40 -18.03
C VAL A 240 -2.96 0.98 -17.88
N PRO A 241 -2.37 0.26 -18.84
CA PRO A 241 -0.96 -0.07 -18.77
C PRO A 241 -0.13 1.22 -18.74
N CYS A 242 0.66 1.41 -17.69
CA CYS A 242 1.45 2.61 -17.46
C CYS A 242 2.93 2.26 -17.40
N ALA A 243 3.76 3.01 -18.13
CA ALA A 243 5.21 2.97 -17.95
C ALA A 243 5.58 3.78 -16.70
N VAL A 244 6.17 3.12 -15.71
CA VAL A 244 6.47 3.68 -14.38
C VAL A 244 7.97 3.76 -14.16
N GLY A 245 8.46 4.91 -13.71
CA GLY A 245 9.88 5.14 -13.40
C GLY A 245 10.05 6.03 -12.18
N ALA A 246 11.23 6.63 -12.02
CA ALA A 246 11.62 7.42 -10.85
C ALA A 246 10.66 8.58 -10.51
N PHE A 247 10.00 9.12 -11.52
CA PHE A 247 9.08 10.26 -11.40
C PHE A 247 7.61 9.83 -11.45
N GLY A 248 7.31 8.55 -11.21
CA GLY A 248 5.97 7.99 -11.28
C GLY A 248 5.60 7.55 -12.70
N ILE A 249 4.36 7.81 -13.10
CA ILE A 249 3.84 7.41 -14.42
C ILE A 249 4.40 8.36 -15.49
N HIS A 250 5.27 7.85 -16.37
CA HIS A 250 5.79 8.60 -17.51
C HIS A 250 4.78 8.69 -18.66
N ARG A 251 4.07 7.60 -18.91
CA ARG A 251 3.15 7.48 -20.04
C ARG A 251 2.12 6.38 -19.81
N ALA A 252 0.86 6.69 -20.12
CA ALA A 252 -0.17 5.68 -20.38
C ALA A 252 0.08 5.04 -21.75
N VAL A 253 0.22 3.72 -21.80
CA VAL A 253 0.40 2.97 -23.03
C VAL A 253 -0.95 2.80 -23.69
N GLN A 254 -1.13 3.39 -24.86
CA GLN A 254 -2.30 3.15 -25.70
C GLN A 254 -2.17 1.78 -26.34
N THR A 255 -3.02 0.86 -25.94
CA THR A 255 -3.09 -0.47 -26.55
C THR A 255 -4.10 -0.46 -27.69
N TRP A 256 -3.92 -1.34 -28.66
CA TRP A 256 -5.03 -1.63 -29.56
C TRP A 256 -6.17 -2.26 -28.76
N MET A 257 -7.42 -1.94 -29.09
CA MET A 257 -8.62 -2.53 -28.49
C MET A 257 -9.58 -2.88 -29.62
N SER A 258 -10.35 -3.96 -29.45
CA SER A 258 -11.43 -4.26 -30.37
C SER A 258 -12.53 -3.16 -30.28
N PRO A 259 -13.40 -3.03 -31.29
CA PRO A 259 -14.51 -2.09 -31.21
C PRO A 259 -15.46 -2.35 -30.03
N SER A 260 -15.59 -3.60 -29.57
CA SER A 260 -16.42 -3.96 -28.41
C SER A 260 -15.76 -3.54 -27.10
N GLU A 261 -14.46 -3.76 -26.95
CA GLU A 261 -13.65 -3.32 -25.80
C GLU A 261 -13.60 -1.80 -25.68
N GLN A 262 -13.36 -1.10 -26.79
CA GLN A 262 -13.30 0.36 -26.81
C GLN A 262 -14.64 0.98 -26.39
N ARG A 263 -15.78 0.39 -26.79
CA ARG A 263 -17.10 0.83 -26.31
C ARG A 263 -17.23 0.70 -24.80
N LYS A 264 -16.88 -0.47 -24.23
CA LYS A 264 -16.90 -0.70 -22.77
C LYS A 264 -15.95 0.24 -22.02
N PHE A 265 -14.79 0.54 -22.60
CA PHE A 265 -13.81 1.48 -22.04
C PHE A 265 -14.39 2.89 -21.92
N VAL A 266 -15.02 3.40 -22.99
CA VAL A 266 -15.66 4.73 -23.00
C VAL A 266 -16.90 4.76 -22.08
N GLU A 267 -17.70 3.69 -22.05
CA GLU A 267 -18.85 3.57 -21.15
C GLU A 267 -18.44 3.59 -19.67
N THR A 268 -17.37 2.87 -19.32
CA THR A 268 -16.77 2.88 -17.99
C THR A 268 -16.30 4.28 -17.61
N ALA A 269 -15.64 4.99 -18.53
CA ALA A 269 -15.22 6.36 -18.31
C ALA A 269 -16.41 7.28 -18.01
N GLY A 270 -17.51 7.13 -18.76
CA GLY A 270 -18.76 7.84 -18.51
C GLY A 270 -19.33 7.57 -17.12
N THR A 271 -19.43 6.30 -16.71
CA THR A 271 -19.96 5.92 -15.39
C THR A 271 -19.12 6.50 -14.25
N ILE A 272 -17.79 6.47 -14.37
CA ILE A 272 -16.90 7.05 -13.36
C ILE A 272 -17.05 8.57 -13.32
N TRP A 273 -17.13 9.22 -14.50
CA TRP A 273 -17.33 10.66 -14.58
C TRP A 273 -18.61 11.12 -13.89
N GLU A 274 -19.72 10.38 -14.04
CA GLU A 274 -20.99 10.70 -13.38
C GLU A 274 -20.87 10.75 -11.85
N VAL A 275 -20.09 9.84 -11.25
CA VAL A 275 -19.83 9.86 -9.81
C VAL A 275 -18.85 10.98 -9.45
N GLN A 276 -17.79 11.16 -10.24
CA GLN A 276 -16.76 12.17 -9.97
C GLN A 276 -17.29 13.60 -10.07
N LYS A 277 -18.15 13.90 -11.04
CA LYS A 277 -18.72 15.25 -11.22
C LYS A 277 -19.61 15.65 -10.04
N GLU A 278 -20.37 14.71 -9.46
CA GLU A 278 -21.21 14.96 -8.29
C GLU A 278 -20.35 15.37 -7.10
N ILE A 279 -19.25 14.66 -6.87
CA ILE A 279 -18.28 14.98 -5.82
C ILE A 279 -17.62 16.33 -6.08
N TRP A 280 -17.23 16.62 -7.32
CA TRP A 280 -16.60 17.89 -7.67
C TRP A 280 -17.52 19.09 -7.47
N ASN A 281 -18.82 18.93 -7.69
CA ASN A 281 -19.78 20.00 -7.46
C ASN A 281 -20.02 20.28 -5.97
N ASN A 282 -19.69 19.33 -5.10
CA ASN A 282 -19.91 19.39 -3.66
C ASN A 282 -18.66 19.80 -2.84
N VAL A 283 -17.53 20.13 -3.50
CA VAL A 283 -16.20 20.41 -2.89
C VAL A 283 -15.60 21.73 -3.39
#